data_AF-A0A4T0VYQ6-F1
#
_entry.id   AF-A0A4T0VYQ6-F1
#
_cell.length_a   1.000
_cell.length_b   1.000
_cell.length_c   1.000
_cell.angle_alpha   90.00
_cell.angle_beta   90.00
_cell.angle_gamma   90.00
#
_symmetry.space_group_name_H-M   'P 1'
#
loop_
_entity.id
_entity.type
_entity.pdbx_description
1 polymer ?
#
loop_
_entity_poly.entity_id
_entity_poly.type
_entity_poly.pdbx_seq_one_letter_code
_entity_poly.pdbx_strand_id
1 'polypeptide(L)'
;MIRLFSALPFALAALCQQILIERVPEYSGLPGCAASPLAEIVGDMRSGCGDAGRGASHSCFCSASSTIFDAIISSAVASRCRREAEATSGAAQASAVFGEYCRGLSTLM
;
A
#
# COMPACT_ATOMS: atom_id res chain seq x y z
N MET A 1 22.72 -48.88 8.34
CA MET A 1 22.27 -47.62 8.95
C MET A 1 22.58 -46.47 8.00
N ILE A 2 21.63 -46.06 7.16
CA ILE A 2 21.75 -44.84 6.34
C ILE A 2 20.36 -44.21 6.32
N ARG A 3 20.15 -43.14 7.09
CA ARG A 3 18.93 -42.33 6.97
C ARG A 3 19.18 -41.32 5.86
N LEU A 4 18.59 -41.56 4.69
CA LEU A 4 18.42 -40.52 3.68
C LEU A 4 17.49 -39.46 4.29
N PHE A 5 18.05 -38.39 4.83
CA PHE A 5 17.30 -37.16 5.05
C PHE A 5 17.07 -36.54 3.68
N SER A 6 15.89 -36.83 3.13
CA SER A 6 15.33 -36.21 1.95
C SER A 6 15.58 -34.70 2.01
N ALA A 7 16.34 -34.17 1.05
CA ALA A 7 16.44 -32.73 0.85
C ALA A 7 15.03 -32.21 0.58
N LEU A 8 14.44 -31.53 1.57
CA LEU A 8 13.17 -30.85 1.41
C LEU A 8 13.45 -29.69 0.43
N PRO A 9 12.89 -29.69 -0.78
CA PRO A 9 13.00 -28.51 -1.62
C PRO A 9 12.21 -27.43 -0.89
N PHE A 10 12.91 -26.40 -0.41
CA PHE A 10 12.25 -25.15 -0.02
C PHE A 10 11.59 -24.64 -1.30
N ALA A 11 10.33 -25.00 -1.50
CA ALA A 11 9.52 -24.45 -2.55
C ALA A 11 9.56 -22.93 -2.34
N LEU A 12 10.16 -22.22 -3.30
CA LEU A 12 9.99 -20.78 -3.46
C LEU A 12 8.52 -20.55 -3.81
N ALA A 13 7.65 -20.65 -2.82
CA ALA A 13 6.37 -19.99 -2.85
C ALA A 13 6.72 -18.50 -2.82
N ALA A 14 6.87 -17.90 -4.00
CA ALA A 14 6.63 -16.48 -4.16
C ALA A 14 5.21 -16.26 -3.67
N LEU A 15 5.07 -16.01 -2.37
CA LEU A 15 3.80 -15.72 -1.74
C LEU A 15 3.34 -14.44 -2.44
N CYS A 16 2.30 -14.58 -3.26
CA CYS A 16 1.53 -13.45 -3.74
C CYS A 16 0.79 -12.87 -2.52
N GLN A 17 1.54 -12.29 -1.58
CA GLN A 17 0.98 -11.59 -0.44
C GLN A 17 0.44 -10.29 -1.00
N GLN A 18 -0.87 -10.21 -1.12
CA GLN A 18 -1.55 -8.95 -1.35
C GLN A 18 -1.28 -8.07 -0.13
N ILE A 19 -0.33 -7.15 -0.26
CA ILE A 19 -0.13 -6.10 0.73
C ILE A 19 -1.29 -5.13 0.52
N LEU A 20 -2.19 -5.09 1.50
CA LEU A 20 -3.33 -4.17 1.50
C LEU A 20 -2.94 -2.93 2.28
N ILE A 21 -3.28 -1.75 1.78
CA ILE A 21 -2.98 -0.46 2.42
C ILE A 21 -3.62 -0.37 3.82
N GLU A 22 -4.78 -1.02 4.02
CA GLU A 22 -5.47 -1.07 5.32
C GLU A 22 -4.75 -1.91 6.37
N ARG A 23 -3.73 -2.70 5.99
CA ARG A 23 -2.90 -3.46 6.95
C ARG A 23 -1.77 -2.63 7.53
N VAL A 24 -1.51 -1.42 7.02
CA VAL A 24 -0.55 -0.50 7.63
C VAL A 24 -1.14 -0.02 8.98
N PRO A 25 -0.44 -0.20 10.11
CA PRO A 25 -1.01 0.10 11.44
C PRO A 25 -1.59 1.51 11.56
N GLU A 26 -0.90 2.49 10.98
CA GLU A 26 -1.24 3.90 11.00
C GLU A 26 -2.48 4.24 10.16
N TYR A 27 -2.89 3.36 9.24
CA TYR A 27 -4.08 3.55 8.39
C TYR A 27 -5.35 3.78 9.22
N SER A 28 -5.50 3.02 10.32
CA SER A 28 -6.67 3.10 11.21
C SER A 28 -6.80 4.45 11.94
N GLY A 29 -5.73 5.24 12.02
CA GLY A 29 -5.71 6.57 12.62
C GLY A 29 -6.09 7.69 11.65
N LEU A 30 -6.27 7.40 10.37
CA LEU A 30 -6.61 8.41 9.37
C LEU A 30 -8.06 8.91 9.55
N PRO A 31 -8.31 10.21 9.37
CA PRO A 31 -9.67 10.70 9.24
C PRO A 31 -10.33 10.07 8.00
N GLY A 32 -11.65 9.84 8.04
CA GLY A 32 -12.36 9.17 6.93
C GLY A 32 -12.22 9.87 5.58
N CYS A 33 -12.06 11.20 5.58
CA CYS A 33 -11.82 11.98 4.36
C CYS A 33 -10.43 11.72 3.73
N ALA A 34 -9.47 11.20 4.48
CA ALA A 34 -8.14 10.80 3.99
C ALA A 34 -8.05 9.29 3.75
N ALA A 35 -8.63 8.46 4.63
CA ALA A 35 -8.64 7.00 4.50
C ALA A 35 -9.34 6.54 3.21
N SER A 36 -10.49 7.16 2.88
CA SER A 36 -11.30 6.79 1.72
C SER A 36 -10.58 6.99 0.38
N PRO A 37 -10.04 8.18 0.04
CA PRO A 37 -9.28 8.31 -1.21
C PRO A 37 -8.02 7.46 -1.23
N LEU A 38 -7.35 7.24 -0.10
CA LEU A 38 -6.18 6.36 -0.03
C LEU A 38 -6.54 4.89 -0.36
N ALA A 39 -7.64 4.37 0.19
CA ALA A 39 -8.15 3.03 -0.16
C ALA A 39 -8.63 2.96 -1.62
N GLU A 40 -9.33 3.98 -2.13
CA GLU A 40 -9.79 3.98 -3.53
C GLU A 40 -8.61 3.98 -4.53
N ILE A 41 -7.54 4.72 -4.24
CA ILE A 41 -6.37 4.81 -5.13
C ILE A 41 -5.54 3.53 -5.05
N VAL A 42 -5.13 3.13 -3.84
CA VAL A 42 -4.17 2.04 -3.64
C VAL A 42 -4.85 0.67 -3.54
N GLY A 43 -5.99 0.59 -2.85
CA GLY A 43 -6.77 -0.63 -2.63
C GLY A 43 -7.64 -1.00 -3.84
N ASP A 44 -8.43 -0.06 -4.36
CA ASP A 44 -9.29 -0.29 -5.54
C ASP A 44 -8.55 -0.09 -6.88
N MET A 45 -7.25 0.23 -6.82
CA MET A 45 -6.36 0.37 -7.97
C MET A 45 -6.84 1.42 -9.00
N ARG A 46 -7.53 2.47 -8.57
CA ARG A 46 -7.84 3.62 -9.45
C ARG A 46 -6.56 4.40 -9.75
N SER A 47 -6.37 4.74 -11.02
CA SER A 47 -5.26 5.54 -11.58
C SER A 47 -4.05 4.78 -12.16
N GLY A 48 -4.21 3.51 -12.56
CA GLY A 48 -3.32 2.88 -13.56
C GLY A 48 -2.46 1.72 -13.09
N CYS A 49 -2.44 1.39 -11.80
CA CYS A 49 -1.73 0.23 -11.24
C CYS A 49 -2.61 -1.03 -11.09
N GLY A 50 -3.61 -1.19 -11.97
CA GLY A 50 -4.57 -2.29 -11.89
C GLY A 50 -4.09 -3.59 -12.52
N ASP A 51 -3.95 -4.64 -11.70
CA ASP A 51 -3.56 -6.00 -12.17
C ASP A 51 -4.79 -6.92 -12.43
N ALA A 52 -5.91 -6.33 -12.89
CA ALA A 52 -7.17 -7.03 -13.15
C ALA A 52 -7.69 -7.86 -11.95
N GLY A 53 -7.65 -7.28 -10.75
CA GLY A 53 -8.22 -7.89 -9.54
C GLY A 53 -7.30 -8.85 -8.78
N ARG A 54 -6.01 -8.95 -9.15
CA ARG A 54 -5.02 -9.78 -8.45
C ARG A 54 -4.43 -9.15 -7.18
N GLY A 55 -4.97 -8.03 -6.71
CA GLY A 55 -4.50 -7.31 -5.55
C GLY A 55 -3.37 -6.35 -5.90
N ALA A 56 -3.25 -5.30 -5.09
CA ALA A 56 -2.42 -4.13 -5.33
C ALA A 56 -1.05 -4.49 -5.90
N SER A 57 -0.72 -3.90 -7.06
CA SER A 57 0.62 -3.98 -7.60
C SER A 57 1.52 -3.10 -6.74
N HIS A 58 1.92 -3.62 -5.57
CA HIS A 58 2.83 -2.94 -4.64
C HIS A 58 4.04 -2.40 -5.39
N SER A 59 4.61 -3.20 -6.30
CA SER A 59 5.67 -2.78 -7.19
C SER A 59 5.31 -1.58 -8.06
N CYS A 60 4.11 -1.50 -8.64
CA CYS A 60 3.66 -0.35 -9.42
C CYS A 60 3.58 0.91 -8.57
N PHE A 61 2.91 0.84 -7.41
CA PHE A 61 2.76 1.99 -6.53
C PHE A 61 4.08 2.44 -5.91
N CYS A 62 4.97 1.51 -5.56
CA CYS A 62 6.11 1.76 -4.69
C CYS A 62 7.47 1.83 -5.38
N SER A 63 7.55 1.45 -6.66
CA SER A 63 8.78 1.61 -7.46
C SER A 63 8.80 3.00 -8.12
N ALA A 64 8.96 3.05 -9.44
CA ALA A 64 9.13 4.27 -10.21
C ALA A 64 7.96 5.28 -10.11
N SER A 65 6.78 4.84 -9.67
CA SER A 65 5.59 5.69 -9.60
C SER A 65 5.25 6.20 -8.21
N SER A 66 6.04 5.90 -7.17
CA SER A 66 5.73 6.29 -5.78
C SER A 66 5.55 7.80 -5.59
N THR A 67 6.43 8.64 -6.13
CA THR A 67 6.28 10.09 -6.07
C THR A 67 5.02 10.59 -6.79
N ILE A 68 4.64 9.95 -7.90
CA ILE A 68 3.46 10.32 -8.68
C ILE A 68 2.20 9.98 -7.87
N PHE A 69 2.14 8.77 -7.32
CA PHE A 69 0.99 8.33 -6.53
C PHE A 69 0.86 9.09 -5.21
N ASP A 70 1.97 9.48 -4.58
CA ASP A 70 1.96 10.35 -3.41
C ASP A 70 1.28 11.70 -3.72
N ALA A 71 1.63 12.31 -4.86
CA ALA A 71 1.00 13.55 -5.31
C ALA A 71 -0.51 13.36 -5.64
N ILE A 72 -0.87 12.25 -6.29
CA ILE A 72 -2.28 11.92 -6.58
C ILE A 72 -3.06 11.72 -5.28
N ILE A 73 -2.52 10.99 -4.31
CA ILE A 73 -3.12 10.77 -2.99
C ILE A 73 -3.30 12.10 -2.28
N SER A 74 -2.24 12.90 -2.16
CA SER A 74 -2.28 14.21 -1.50
C SER A 74 -3.35 15.12 -2.11
N SER A 75 -3.44 15.19 -3.44
CA SER A 75 -4.45 15.96 -4.16
C SER A 75 -5.88 15.44 -3.92
N ALA A 76 -6.06 14.12 -3.94
CA ALA A 76 -7.36 13.50 -3.69
C ALA A 76 -7.85 13.75 -2.26
N VAL A 77 -6.95 13.63 -1.27
CA VAL A 77 -7.25 13.93 0.14
C VAL A 77 -7.60 15.40 0.31
N ALA A 78 -6.80 16.31 -0.25
CA ALA A 78 -7.06 17.75 -0.18
C ALA A 78 -8.43 18.12 -0.79
N SER A 79 -8.85 17.41 -1.83
CA SER A 79 -10.16 17.62 -2.48
C SER A 79 -11.33 17.02 -1.70
N ARG A 80 -11.10 15.95 -0.94
CA ARG A 80 -12.13 15.21 -0.19
C ARG A 80 -12.38 15.83 1.19
N CYS A 81 -11.33 16.29 1.87
CA CYS A 81 -11.41 16.91 3.19
C CYS A 81 -11.86 18.38 3.06
N ARG A 82 -13.03 18.72 3.61
CA ARG A 82 -13.65 20.04 3.44
C ARG A 82 -13.01 21.17 4.25
N ARG A 83 -12.33 20.85 5.36
CA ARG A 83 -11.66 21.82 6.22
C ARG A 83 -10.19 21.87 5.86
N GLU A 84 -9.63 23.06 5.64
CA GLU A 84 -8.23 23.21 5.23
C GLU A 84 -7.24 22.53 6.19
N ALA A 85 -7.47 22.65 7.50
CA ALA A 85 -6.63 22.00 8.50
C ALA A 85 -6.65 20.46 8.38
N GLU A 86 -7.81 19.87 8.09
CA GLU A 86 -7.96 18.42 7.87
C GLU A 86 -7.43 17.99 6.50
N ALA A 87 -7.57 18.82 5.47
CA ALA A 87 -6.98 18.58 4.16
C ALA A 87 -5.46 18.50 4.25
N THR A 88 -4.85 19.45 4.95
CA THR A 88 -3.39 19.53 5.11
C THR A 88 -2.86 18.37 5.96
N SER A 89 -3.44 18.17 7.15
CA SER A 89 -3.00 17.10 8.05
C SER A 89 -3.33 15.71 7.52
N GLY A 90 -4.51 15.52 6.92
CA GLY A 90 -4.92 14.26 6.30
C GLY A 90 -4.06 13.88 5.11
N ALA A 91 -3.68 14.85 4.25
CA ALA A 91 -2.80 14.57 3.12
C ALA A 91 -1.41 14.13 3.59
N ALA A 92 -0.84 14.80 4.59
CA ALA A 92 0.45 14.45 5.18
C ALA A 92 0.42 13.08 5.90
N GLN A 93 -0.68 12.74 6.56
CA GLN A 93 -0.83 11.43 7.20
C GLN A 93 -1.01 10.32 6.16
N ALA A 94 -1.81 10.56 5.11
CA ALA A 94 -2.03 9.59 4.04
C ALA A 94 -0.73 9.29 3.26
N SER A 95 0.10 10.31 2.98
CA SER A 95 1.41 10.12 2.36
C SER A 95 2.36 9.33 3.26
N ALA A 96 2.34 9.56 4.58
CA ALA A 96 3.12 8.77 5.53
C ALA A 96 2.71 7.28 5.51
N VAL A 97 1.41 7.00 5.57
CA VAL A 97 0.86 5.63 5.48
C VAL A 97 1.24 4.97 4.15
N PHE A 98 1.15 5.71 3.04
CA PHE A 98 1.57 5.23 1.72
C PHE A 98 3.08 4.92 1.67
N GLY A 99 3.90 5.76 2.31
CA GLY A 99 5.34 5.52 2.46
C GLY A 99 5.63 4.22 3.23
N GLU A 100 4.94 3.97 4.34
CA GLU A 100 5.07 2.73 5.11
C GLU A 100 4.58 1.50 4.34
N TYR A 101 3.47 1.63 3.62
CA TYR A 101 3.04 0.60 2.67
C TYR A 101 4.14 0.25 1.68
N CYS A 102 4.84 1.25 1.13
CA CYS A 102 5.94 1.04 0.21
C CYS A 102 7.21 0.46 0.85
N ARG A 103 7.40 0.64 2.17
CA ARG A 103 8.45 -0.01 2.95
C ARG A 103 8.09 -1.44 3.37
N GLY A 104 6.80 -1.77 3.45
CA GLY A 104 6.27 -3.04 3.95
C GLY A 104 6.68 -4.30 3.18
N LEU A 105 7.40 -4.17 2.06
CA LEU A 105 8.07 -5.31 1.41
C LEU A 105 9.35 -5.75 2.15
N SER A 106 9.80 -5.00 3.16
CA SER A 106 11.06 -5.25 3.89
C SER A 106 10.93 -5.88 5.27
N THR A 107 9.73 -6.02 5.85
CA THR A 107 9.52 -6.60 7.19
C THR A 107 9.08 -8.08 7.18
N LEU A 108 9.05 -8.70 6.00
CA LEU A 108 8.76 -10.13 5.80
C LEU A 108 10.02 -10.96 5.45
N MET A 109 11.21 -10.40 5.63
CA MET A 109 12.51 -11.10 5.55
C MET A 109 13.10 -11.35 6.93
#